data_AF-A0A7U9L1B0-F1
#
_entry.id   AF-A0A7U9L1B0-F1
#
_cell.length_a   1.000
_cell.length_b   1.000
_cell.length_c   1.000
_cell.angle_alpha   90.00
_cell.angle_beta   90.00
_cell.angle_gamma   90.00
#
_symmetry.space_group_name_H-M   'P 1'
#
loop_
_entity.id
_entity.type
_entity.pdbx_description
1 polymer ?
#
loop_
_entity_poly.entity_id
_entity_poly.type
_entity_poly.pdbx_seq_one_letter_code
_entity_poly.pdbx_strand_id
1 'polypeptide(L)'
;MFFTGVEGTGMIYGYVLEDSGAFTRVASFSSGMSGVMELQWEPGAARLWAVCDDTCKGQHRTFQVASTGTFTPKAVYNRPSGMPDYNNEGFALAGADECVAGSKPVYWSDDSNDDGHALRKGSITC
;
A
#
# COMPACT_ATOMS: atom_id res chain seq x y z
N MET A 1 11.33 4.27 -11.14
CA MET A 1 10.54 5.17 -10.27
C MET A 1 10.51 4.58 -8.88
N PHE A 2 10.52 5.43 -7.86
CA PHE A 2 10.51 5.05 -6.45
C PHE A 2 9.44 5.86 -5.72
N PHE A 3 8.69 5.24 -4.83
CA PHE A 3 7.71 5.93 -3.99
C PHE A 3 8.09 5.81 -2.52
N THR A 4 7.81 6.85 -1.75
CA THR A 4 7.99 6.86 -0.30
C THR A 4 6.76 7.49 0.36
N GLY A 5 6.29 6.84 1.41
CA GLY A 5 5.30 7.36 2.32
C GLY A 5 6.00 8.00 3.53
N VAL A 6 5.48 9.13 4.01
CA VAL A 6 5.92 9.71 5.28
C VAL A 6 4.87 9.38 6.33
N GLU A 7 5.19 8.39 7.14
CA GLU A 7 4.33 7.77 8.16
C GLU A 7 3.53 8.80 8.95
N GLY A 8 4.17 9.71 9.69
CA GLY A 8 3.47 10.68 10.55
C GLY A 8 2.66 11.77 9.82
N THR A 9 2.61 11.78 8.49
CA THR A 9 1.83 12.78 7.72
C THR A 9 0.86 12.17 6.72
N GLY A 10 0.99 10.87 6.43
CA GLY A 10 0.23 10.22 5.35
C GLY A 10 0.59 10.73 3.95
N MET A 11 1.64 11.53 3.78
CA MET A 11 2.06 12.07 2.48
C MET A 11 2.84 11.04 1.68
N ILE A 12 2.60 11.01 0.37
CA ILE A 12 3.26 10.12 -0.59
C ILE A 12 4.02 10.98 -1.60
N TYR A 13 5.27 10.59 -1.85
CA TYR A 13 6.15 11.24 -2.82
C TYR A 13 6.65 10.23 -3.84
N GLY A 14 6.63 10.61 -5.12
CA GLY A 14 7.17 9.81 -6.22
C GLY A 14 8.42 10.45 -6.79
N TYR A 15 9.45 9.65 -7.01
CA TYR A 15 10.77 10.07 -7.49
C TYR A 15 11.19 9.26 -8.73
N VAL A 16 11.80 9.94 -9.69
CA VAL A 16 12.66 9.32 -10.70
C VAL A 16 14.08 9.37 -10.14
N LEU A 17 14.72 8.21 -10.05
CA LEU A 17 16.11 8.06 -9.64
C LEU A 17 16.97 7.92 -10.90
N GLU A 18 18.08 8.64 -10.97
CA GLU A 18 19.00 8.65 -12.10
C GLU A 18 20.31 7.94 -11.74
N ASP A 19 20.98 7.34 -12.73
CA ASP A 19 22.25 6.61 -12.52
C ASP A 19 23.37 7.51 -11.98
N SER A 20 23.26 8.82 -12.18
CA SER A 20 24.17 9.83 -11.64
C SER A 20 24.06 10.01 -10.12
N GLY A 21 23.05 9.40 -9.48
CA GLY A 21 22.66 9.67 -8.09
C GLY A 21 21.75 10.89 -7.94
N ALA A 22 21.45 11.61 -9.03
CA ALA A 22 20.43 12.65 -9.02
C ALA A 22 19.02 12.04 -8.89
N PHE A 23 18.08 12.87 -8.45
CA PHE A 23 16.68 12.49 -8.40
C PHE A 23 15.78 13.68 -8.75
N THR A 24 14.63 13.36 -9.35
CA THR A 24 13.56 14.32 -9.61
C THR A 24 12.29 13.86 -8.92
N ARG A 25 11.71 14.71 -8.06
CA ARG A 25 10.38 14.46 -7.49
C ARG A 25 9.32 14.76 -8.53
N VAL A 26 8.54 13.76 -8.91
CA VAL A 26 7.50 13.84 -9.96
C VAL A 26 6.08 13.75 -9.41
N ALA A 27 5.91 13.37 -8.13
CA ALA A 27 4.61 13.31 -7.49
C ALA A 27 4.69 13.73 -6.01
N SER A 28 3.64 14.40 -5.54
CA SER A 28 3.39 14.73 -4.14
C SER A 28 1.89 14.75 -3.92
N PHE A 29 1.36 13.82 -3.12
CA PHE A 29 -0.07 13.73 -2.85
C PHE A 29 -0.32 13.10 -1.49
N SER A 30 -1.47 13.41 -0.89
CA SER A 30 -1.90 12.80 0.37
C SER A 30 -2.51 11.43 0.11
N SER A 31 -2.21 10.45 0.97
CA SER A 31 -3.00 9.22 1.06
C SER A 31 -4.44 9.52 1.54
N GLY A 32 -4.64 10.66 2.20
CA GLY A 32 -5.87 11.05 2.89
C GLY A 32 -6.13 10.25 4.17
N MET A 33 -5.14 9.49 4.65
CA MET A 33 -5.08 8.87 5.97
C MET A 33 -4.16 9.71 6.87
N SER A 34 -4.27 9.55 8.19
CA SER A 34 -3.38 10.22 9.15
C SER A 34 -1.94 9.71 9.08
N GLY A 35 -1.75 8.48 8.61
CA GLY A 35 -0.45 7.91 8.31
C GLY A 35 -0.44 6.94 7.14
N VAL A 36 0.76 6.51 6.75
CA VAL A 36 0.99 5.52 5.70
C VAL A 36 2.26 4.74 6.01
N MET A 37 2.13 3.43 6.20
CA MET A 37 3.19 2.56 6.68
C MET A 37 3.78 1.77 5.51
N GLU A 38 2.96 1.43 4.50
CA GLU A 38 3.41 0.71 3.31
C GLU A 38 2.83 1.30 2.02
N LEU A 39 3.63 1.22 0.95
CA LEU A 39 3.27 1.52 -0.43
C LEU A 39 3.61 0.37 -1.37
N GLN A 40 2.60 -0.29 -1.94
CA GLN A 40 2.82 -1.40 -2.87
C GLN A 40 2.25 -1.10 -4.27
N TRP A 41 3.12 -1.09 -5.28
CA TRP A 41 2.68 -0.98 -6.68
C TRP A 41 2.20 -2.33 -7.21
N GLU A 42 1.03 -2.35 -7.84
CA GLU A 42 0.48 -3.52 -8.52
C GLU A 42 0.50 -3.29 -10.05
N PRO A 43 1.47 -3.87 -10.78
CA PRO A 43 1.64 -3.61 -12.22
C PRO A 43 0.42 -3.99 -13.06
N GLY A 44 -0.16 -5.17 -12.80
CA GLY A 44 -1.29 -5.68 -13.59
C GLY A 44 -2.55 -4.83 -13.51
N ALA A 45 -2.76 -4.13 -12.40
CA ALA A 45 -3.90 -3.23 -12.20
C ALA A 45 -3.52 -1.74 -12.35
N ALA A 46 -2.26 -1.45 -12.67
CA ALA A 46 -1.69 -0.09 -12.74
C ALA A 46 -2.12 0.79 -11.55
N ARG A 47 -2.07 0.23 -10.33
CA ARG A 47 -2.52 0.91 -9.10
C ARG A 47 -1.47 0.85 -8.00
N LEU A 48 -1.38 1.93 -7.23
CA LEU A 48 -0.60 2.01 -6.02
C LEU A 48 -1.50 1.71 -4.83
N TRP A 49 -1.11 0.79 -3.97
CA TRP A 49 -1.68 0.58 -2.65
C TRP A 49 -0.97 1.46 -1.64
N ALA A 50 -1.73 2.08 -0.75
CA ALA A 50 -1.25 2.72 0.47
C ALA A 50 -1.96 2.07 1.65
N VAL A 51 -1.18 1.62 2.64
CA VAL A 51 -1.69 0.88 3.79
C VAL A 51 -1.30 1.62 5.06
N CYS A 52 -2.25 1.77 5.97
CA CYS A 52 -2.01 2.28 7.31
C CYS A 52 -2.26 1.16 8.33
N ASP A 53 -1.66 1.31 9.49
CA ASP A 53 -1.77 0.43 10.65
C ASP A 53 -3.03 0.76 11.51
N ASP A 54 -3.02 0.33 12.77
CA ASP A 54 -4.06 0.56 13.77
C ASP A 54 -4.29 2.05 14.10
N THR A 55 -3.34 2.94 13.78
CA THR A 55 -3.51 4.40 13.82
C THR A 55 -4.68 4.84 12.93
N CYS A 56 -4.83 4.22 11.76
CA CYS A 56 -5.93 4.51 10.82
C CYS A 56 -6.95 3.37 10.70
N LYS A 57 -7.06 2.51 11.70
CA LYS A 57 -7.99 1.36 11.72
C LYS A 57 -7.67 0.27 10.70
N GLY A 58 -6.39 0.15 10.31
CA GLY A 58 -5.90 -0.81 9.32
C GLY A 58 -6.41 -0.52 7.90
N GLN A 59 -6.70 0.75 7.60
CA GLN A 59 -7.32 1.12 6.33
C GLN A 59 -6.33 0.98 5.15
N HIS A 60 -6.85 0.52 4.01
CA HIS A 60 -6.11 0.49 2.74
C HIS A 60 -6.74 1.47 1.76
N ARG A 61 -5.91 2.08 0.93
CA ARG A 61 -6.36 2.91 -0.20
C ARG A 61 -5.61 2.54 -1.44
N THR A 62 -6.30 2.62 -2.57
CA THR A 62 -5.66 2.44 -3.88
C THR A 62 -5.70 3.74 -4.67
N PHE A 63 -4.66 3.99 -5.45
CA PHE A 63 -4.52 5.16 -6.28
C PHE A 63 -4.17 4.74 -7.71
N GLN A 64 -4.65 5.51 -8.68
CA GLN A 64 -4.27 5.38 -10.08
C GLN A 64 -3.92 6.77 -10.62
N VAL A 65 -3.10 6.80 -11.66
CA VAL A 65 -2.78 8.05 -12.37
C VAL A 65 -3.98 8.42 -13.24
N ALA A 66 -4.59 9.57 -12.95
CA ALA A 66 -5.69 10.11 -13.76
C ALA A 66 -5.19 10.62 -15.11
N SER A 67 -6.12 10.94 -16.02
CA SER A 67 -5.79 11.54 -17.33
C SER A 67 -5.04 12.87 -17.24
N THR A 68 -5.11 13.54 -16.09
CA THR A 68 -4.34 14.75 -15.76
C THR A 68 -2.89 14.48 -15.36
N GLY A 69 -2.46 13.21 -15.27
CA GLY A 69 -1.11 12.82 -14.84
C GLY A 69 -0.90 12.79 -13.33
N THR A 70 -1.95 13.00 -12.53
CA THR A 70 -1.88 13.02 -11.06
C THR A 70 -2.47 11.75 -10.45
N PHE A 71 -1.89 11.27 -9.35
CA PHE A 71 -2.51 10.19 -8.58
C PHE A 71 -3.84 10.65 -7.95
N THR A 72 -4.87 9.84 -8.11
CA THR A 72 -6.19 10.06 -7.51
C THR A 72 -6.65 8.79 -6.79
N PRO A 73 -7.35 8.91 -5.64
CA PRO A 73 -7.92 7.76 -4.95
C PRO A 73 -8.88 7.00 -5.86
N LYS A 74 -8.71 5.69 -5.96
CA LYS A 74 -9.56 4.80 -6.75
C LYS A 74 -10.54 4.02 -5.87
N ALA A 75 -10.08 3.55 -4.72
CA ALA A 75 -10.91 2.85 -3.75
C ALA A 75 -10.32 2.98 -2.33
N VAL A 76 -11.20 2.88 -1.34
CA VAL A 76 -10.89 2.85 0.09
C VAL A 76 -11.46 1.55 0.63
N TYR A 77 -10.64 0.79 1.36
CA TYR A 77 -11.02 -0.47 1.96
C TYR A 77 -10.78 -0.41 3.46
N ASN A 78 -11.69 -0.98 4.23
CA ASN A 78 -11.41 -1.33 5.61
C ASN A 78 -10.43 -2.51 5.64
N ARG A 79 -9.77 -2.71 6.79
CA ARG A 79 -9.02 -3.93 7.05
C ARG A 79 -9.89 -5.19 6.83
N PRO A 80 -9.28 -6.36 6.54
CA PRO A 80 -10.01 -7.61 6.35
C PRO A 80 -11.02 -7.90 7.46
N SER A 81 -12.20 -8.39 7.08
CA SER A 81 -13.22 -8.79 8.06
C SER A 81 -12.66 -9.87 9.00
N GLY A 82 -12.88 -9.70 10.30
CA GLY A 82 -12.37 -10.62 11.32
C GLY A 82 -10.91 -10.39 11.73
N MET A 83 -10.15 -9.53 11.04
CA MET A 83 -8.82 -9.13 11.51
C MET A 83 -8.94 -8.03 12.58
N PRO A 84 -8.37 -8.21 13.78
CA PRO A 84 -8.21 -7.15 14.75
C PRO A 84 -7.43 -5.94 14.21
N ASP A 85 -7.45 -4.86 15.00
CA ASP A 85 -6.77 -3.61 14.68
C ASP A 85 -5.28 -3.72 15.05
N TYR A 86 -4.50 -4.36 14.18
CA TYR A 86 -3.08 -4.67 14.42
C TYR A 86 -2.14 -3.61 13.85
N ASN A 87 -0.95 -3.49 14.46
CA ASN A 87 0.14 -2.63 13.98
C ASN A 87 0.85 -3.24 12.76
N ASN A 88 0.16 -3.27 11.61
CA ASN A 88 0.73 -3.83 10.38
C ASN A 88 1.57 -2.78 9.64
N GLU A 89 2.89 -2.90 9.71
CA GLU A 89 3.85 -1.96 9.12
C GLU A 89 4.48 -2.44 7.79
N GLY A 90 3.84 -3.40 7.14
CA GLY A 90 4.25 -3.84 5.81
C GLY A 90 3.14 -4.61 5.12
N PHE A 91 3.16 -4.60 3.80
CA PHE A 91 2.12 -5.19 2.98
C PHE A 91 2.64 -5.58 1.59
N ALA A 92 2.35 -6.81 1.16
CA ALA A 92 2.71 -7.31 -0.16
C ALA A 92 1.51 -7.98 -0.83
N LEU A 93 1.36 -7.74 -2.13
CA LEU A 93 0.44 -8.49 -2.96
C LEU A 93 1.20 -9.52 -3.78
N ALA A 94 0.62 -10.72 -3.89
CA ALA A 94 1.12 -11.72 -4.80
C ALA A 94 1.05 -11.26 -6.27
N GLY A 95 1.89 -11.89 -7.08
CA GLY A 95 1.97 -11.67 -8.52
C GLY A 95 0.66 -11.99 -9.24
N ALA A 96 0.53 -11.54 -10.48
CA ALA A 96 -0.66 -11.81 -11.29
C ALA A 96 -0.78 -13.30 -11.66
N ASP A 97 0.34 -14.00 -11.73
CA ASP A 97 0.48 -15.44 -11.97
C ASP A 97 -0.02 -16.31 -10.82
N GLU A 98 -0.14 -15.75 -9.61
CA GLU A 98 -0.73 -16.42 -8.45
C GLU A 98 -2.25 -16.21 -8.35
N CYS A 99 -2.87 -15.61 -9.36
CA CYS A 99 -4.32 -15.49 -9.43
C CYS A 99 -4.97 -16.84 -9.79
N VAL A 100 -5.55 -17.50 -8.80
CA VAL A 100 -6.23 -18.79 -8.98
C VAL A 100 -7.69 -18.63 -8.60
N ALA A 101 -8.59 -19.02 -9.52
CA ALA A 101 -10.04 -18.93 -9.33
C ALA A 101 -10.54 -17.52 -8.89
N GLY A 102 -9.89 -16.47 -9.41
CA GLY A 102 -10.25 -15.07 -9.14
C GLY A 102 -9.79 -14.53 -7.78
N SER A 103 -8.81 -15.18 -7.16
CA SER A 103 -8.23 -14.72 -5.90
C SER A 103 -6.72 -14.92 -5.87
N LYS A 104 -6.02 -13.97 -5.26
CA LYS A 104 -4.57 -14.07 -5.01
C LYS A 104 -4.23 -13.65 -3.59
N PRO A 105 -3.16 -14.21 -3.00
CA PRO A 105 -2.80 -13.91 -1.62
C PRO A 105 -2.24 -12.51 -1.46
N VAL A 106 -2.40 -11.99 -0.24
CA VAL A 106 -1.73 -10.79 0.25
C VAL A 106 -1.16 -11.07 1.63
N TYR A 107 -0.13 -10.34 2.01
CA TYR A 107 0.61 -10.56 3.24
C TYR A 107 0.82 -9.23 3.96
N TRP A 108 0.83 -9.28 5.29
CA TRP A 108 1.22 -8.16 6.14
C TRP A 108 2.35 -8.59 7.07
N SER A 109 3.25 -7.67 7.38
CA SER A 109 4.11 -7.79 8.55
C SER A 109 3.46 -7.12 9.74
N ASP A 110 3.34 -7.88 10.83
CA ASP A 110 2.80 -7.43 12.11
C ASP A 110 3.98 -7.07 13.02
N ASP A 111 4.17 -5.78 13.29
CA ASP A 111 5.32 -5.30 14.05
C ASP A 111 5.22 -5.63 15.55
N SER A 112 3.99 -5.82 16.04
CA SER A 112 3.71 -6.20 17.43
C SER A 112 3.91 -7.69 17.69
N ASN A 113 4.01 -8.52 16.64
CA ASN A 113 3.97 -9.97 16.73
C ASN A 113 2.73 -10.48 17.48
N ASP A 114 1.57 -9.87 17.26
CA ASP A 114 0.34 -10.22 17.97
C ASP A 114 0.01 -11.72 17.84
N ASP A 115 -0.34 -12.36 18.95
CA ASP A 115 -0.55 -13.81 19.06
C ASP A 115 0.66 -14.68 18.63
N GLY A 116 1.88 -14.12 18.64
CA GLY A 116 3.11 -14.80 18.25
C GLY A 116 3.32 -14.88 16.73
N HIS A 117 2.64 -14.03 15.95
CA HIS A 117 2.71 -14.02 14.49
C HIS A 117 3.35 -12.73 13.95
N ALA A 118 4.51 -12.84 13.31
CA ALA A 118 5.17 -11.73 12.62
C ALA A 118 4.62 -11.47 11.20
N LEU A 119 3.95 -12.47 10.62
CA LEU A 119 3.37 -12.38 9.27
C LEU A 119 1.92 -12.84 9.30
N ARG A 120 1.08 -12.09 8.59
CA ARG A 120 -0.34 -12.40 8.39
C ARG A 120 -0.62 -12.60 6.92
N LYS A 121 -1.62 -13.42 6.61
CA LYS A 121 -2.03 -13.73 5.23
C LYS A 121 -3.52 -13.48 5.05
N GLY A 122 -3.87 -12.90 3.92
CA GLY A 122 -5.23 -12.73 3.44
C GLY A 122 -5.31 -12.99 1.95
N SER A 123 -6.38 -12.51 1.32
CA SER A 123 -6.55 -12.57 -0.12
C SER A 123 -7.31 -11.37 -0.65
N ILE A 124 -7.12 -11.08 -1.94
CA ILE A 124 -7.91 -10.10 -2.68
C ILE A 124 -8.45 -10.73 -3.97
N THR A 125 -9.46 -10.10 -4.55
CA THR A 125 -9.92 -10.44 -5.90
C THR A 125 -8.89 -10.02 -6.94
N CYS A 126 -8.67 -10.95 -7.87
CA CYS A 126 -8.00 -10.78 -9.16
C CYS A 126 -8.85 -11.55 -10.19
#